data_AF-A0A4U9HZH7-F1
#
_entry.id   AF-A0A4U9HZH7-F1
#
_cell.length_a   1.000
_cell.length_b   1.000
_cell.length_c   1.000
_cell.angle_alpha   90.00
_cell.angle_beta   90.00
_cell.angle_gamma   90.00
#
_symmetry.space_group_name_H-M   'P 1'
#
loop_
_entity.id
_entity.type
_entity.pdbx_description
1 polymer ?
#
loop_
_entity_poly.entity_id
_entity_poly.type
_entity_poly.pdbx_seq_one_letter_code
_entity_poly.pdbx_strand_id
1 'polypeptide(L)'
;MSIWDTILQPYINVEPGQGKPRRDFELQEATITDSRYLNGLSIVVEVPDAASLDIGTPVLFRGMEVGTVTGLSLGTLSDRVMVALRISDRYQHLVRNNSVFWLASGYSLDFGLTGGVVKTGTFNQFIRGGIAFATPPGTPLAPKSQPGKHFLLQESEPKEWRTWGTALPR
;
A
#
# COMPACT_ATOMS: atom_id res chain seq x y z
N MET A 1 1.06 21.18 4.87
CA MET A 1 0.12 22.20 5.37
C MET A 1 -0.94 21.48 6.19
N SER A 2 -1.32 22.01 7.35
CA SER A 2 -2.29 21.33 8.25
C SER A 2 -3.73 21.61 7.81
N ILE A 3 -4.65 20.67 8.04
CA ILE A 3 -6.07 20.73 7.66
C ILE A 3 -6.78 22.00 8.19
N TRP A 4 -6.30 22.57 9.31
CA TRP A 4 -6.87 23.76 9.94
C TRP A 4 -6.75 25.05 9.12
N ASP A 5 -5.77 25.17 8.22
CA ASP A 5 -5.63 26.35 7.34
C ASP A 5 -6.67 26.38 6.20
N THR A 6 -7.28 25.24 5.88
CA THR A 6 -8.17 25.10 4.70
C THR A 6 -9.55 25.73 4.93
N ILE A 7 -9.95 25.93 6.18
CA ILE A 7 -11.26 26.50 6.54
C ILE A 7 -11.33 27.99 6.18
N LEU A 8 -10.20 28.69 6.15
CA LEU A 8 -10.13 30.13 5.86
C LEU A 8 -9.72 30.42 4.41
N GLN A 9 -9.02 29.51 3.74
CA GLN A 9 -8.60 29.64 2.33
C GLN A 9 -8.65 28.28 1.62
N PRO A 10 -9.72 27.96 0.88
CA PRO A 10 -9.78 26.73 0.10
C PRO A 10 -8.72 26.76 -1.00
N TYR A 11 -8.13 25.61 -1.29
CA TYR A 11 -7.16 25.43 -2.38
C TYR A 11 -7.46 24.18 -3.18
N ILE A 12 -6.94 24.11 -4.41
CA ILE A 12 -6.97 22.92 -5.25
C ILE A 12 -5.56 22.35 -5.27
N ASN A 13 -5.41 21.07 -4.90
CA ASN A 13 -4.15 20.37 -5.07
C ASN A 13 -4.07 19.75 -6.47
N VAL A 14 -2.88 19.73 -7.07
CA VAL A 14 -2.66 19.25 -8.44
C VAL A 14 -1.49 18.28 -8.44
N GLU A 15 -1.73 17.07 -8.94
CA GLU A 15 -0.69 16.06 -9.19
C GLU A 15 -0.30 16.08 -10.68
N PRO A 16 0.97 16.36 -11.04
CA PRO A 16 1.40 16.35 -12.43
C PRO A 16 1.32 14.96 -13.06
N GLY A 17 0.64 14.86 -14.20
CA GLY A 17 0.64 13.66 -15.04
C GLY A 17 1.67 13.72 -16.17
N GLN A 18 2.07 12.56 -16.69
CA GLN A 18 2.87 12.46 -17.91
C GLN A 18 1.94 12.10 -19.08
N GLY A 19 1.92 12.90 -20.15
CA GLY A 19 1.04 12.65 -21.29
C GLY A 19 1.00 13.78 -22.32
N LYS A 20 0.12 13.62 -23.32
CA LYS A 20 -0.15 14.68 -24.31
C LYS A 20 -0.76 15.90 -23.60
N PRO A 21 -0.48 17.13 -24.07
CA PRO A 21 -1.12 18.33 -23.52
C PRO A 21 -2.65 18.21 -23.57
N ARG A 22 -3.30 18.47 -22.44
CA ARG A 22 -4.76 18.52 -22.29
C ARG A 22 -5.13 19.78 -21.51
N ARG A 23 -6.29 20.37 -21.79
CA ARG A 23 -6.81 21.56 -21.09
C ARG A 23 -8.12 21.31 -20.35
N ASP A 24 -8.78 20.19 -20.62
CA ASP A 24 -10.00 19.75 -19.96
C ASP A 24 -9.69 18.71 -18.88
N PHE A 25 -10.10 18.98 -17.65
CA PHE A 25 -9.84 18.14 -16.48
C PHE A 25 -11.09 18.02 -15.61
N GLU A 26 -11.25 16.87 -14.98
CA GLU A 26 -12.32 16.61 -14.02
C GLU A 26 -11.80 16.84 -12.59
N LEU A 27 -12.62 17.44 -11.73
CA LEU A 27 -12.27 17.62 -10.33
C LEU A 27 -12.41 16.28 -9.60
N GLN A 28 -11.32 15.83 -8.98
CA GLN A 28 -11.29 14.58 -8.22
C GLN A 28 -11.50 14.86 -6.73
N GLU A 29 -12.25 14.00 -6.04
CA GLU A 29 -12.53 14.15 -4.60
C GLU A 29 -11.31 13.82 -3.72
N ALA A 30 -10.40 12.97 -4.21
CA ALA A 30 -9.17 12.58 -3.50
C ALA A 30 -7.95 12.68 -4.41
N THR A 31 -6.86 13.23 -3.88
CA THR A 31 -5.56 13.28 -4.55
C THR A 31 -4.44 13.02 -3.52
N ILE A 32 -3.31 12.48 -3.98
CA ILE A 32 -2.17 12.26 -3.11
C ILE A 32 -1.42 13.59 -2.97
N THR A 33 -1.60 14.22 -1.82
CA THR A 33 -0.93 15.49 -1.48
C THR A 33 0.56 15.32 -1.19
N ASP A 34 1.06 14.09 -1.11
CA ASP A 34 2.42 13.82 -0.67
C ASP A 34 3.41 13.63 -1.82
N SER A 35 4.23 14.66 -2.04
CA SER A 35 5.29 14.66 -3.05
C SER A 35 6.34 13.55 -2.87
N ARG A 36 6.44 12.92 -1.69
CA ARG A 36 7.37 11.81 -1.42
C ARG A 36 7.15 10.61 -2.35
N TYR A 37 5.98 10.50 -2.98
CA TYR A 37 5.63 9.39 -3.85
C TYR A 37 5.74 9.72 -5.34
N LEU A 38 5.90 10.99 -5.76
CA LEU A 38 5.89 11.41 -7.19
C LEU A 38 6.89 10.64 -8.07
N ASN A 39 8.08 10.33 -7.55
CA ASN A 39 9.14 9.59 -8.28
C ASN A 39 9.22 8.11 -7.88
N GLY A 40 8.19 7.60 -7.22
CA GLY A 40 8.15 6.24 -6.70
C GLY A 40 7.89 5.17 -7.75
N LEU A 41 8.18 3.92 -7.39
CA LEU A 41 7.80 2.75 -8.18
C LEU A 41 6.26 2.60 -8.14
N SER A 42 5.63 2.70 -9.31
CA SER A 42 4.20 2.43 -9.47
C SER A 42 3.96 0.96 -9.82
N ILE A 43 3.10 0.28 -9.06
CA ILE A 43 2.70 -1.12 -9.30
C ILE A 43 1.18 -1.25 -9.12
N VAL A 44 0.62 -2.37 -9.55
CA VAL A 44 -0.80 -2.68 -9.39
C VAL A 44 -0.94 -3.93 -8.54
N VAL A 45 -1.81 -3.89 -7.53
CA VAL A 45 -2.24 -5.07 -6.78
C VAL A 45 -3.70 -5.35 -7.13
N GLU A 46 -3.96 -6.57 -7.61
CA GLU A 46 -5.30 -7.02 -7.95
C GLU A 46 -5.94 -7.67 -6.73
N VAL A 47 -7.15 -7.21 -6.42
CA VAL A 47 -7.96 -7.67 -5.28
C VAL A 47 -9.34 -8.09 -5.78
N PRO A 48 -10.01 -9.05 -5.12
CA PRO A 48 -11.37 -9.46 -5.50
C PRO A 48 -12.39 -8.33 -5.30
N ASP A 49 -12.20 -7.50 -4.27
CA ASP A 49 -13.04 -6.34 -3.95
C ASP A 49 -12.19 -5.23 -3.30
N ALA A 50 -12.70 -4.00 -3.32
CA ALA A 50 -11.96 -2.85 -2.78
C ALA A 50 -11.81 -2.87 -1.25
N ALA A 51 -12.59 -3.69 -0.54
CA ALA A 51 -12.63 -3.78 0.92
C ALA A 51 -12.61 -2.38 1.60
N SER A 52 -11.62 -2.13 2.46
CA SER A 52 -11.38 -0.87 3.17
C SER A 52 -10.22 -0.05 2.58
N LEU A 53 -9.89 -0.29 1.30
CA LEU A 53 -8.83 0.42 0.60
C LEU A 53 -9.40 1.71 0.00
N ASP A 54 -8.73 2.83 0.28
CA ASP A 54 -9.02 4.14 -0.27
C ASP A 54 -7.73 4.77 -0.81
N ILE A 55 -7.86 5.81 -1.64
CA ILE A 55 -6.73 6.66 -2.00
C ILE A 55 -6.11 7.23 -0.71
N GLY A 56 -4.80 7.05 -0.54
CA GLY A 56 -4.07 7.42 0.68
C GLY A 56 -3.85 6.28 1.67
N THR A 57 -4.51 5.12 1.51
CA THR A 57 -4.27 3.95 2.35
C THR A 57 -2.77 3.56 2.34
N PRO A 58 -2.13 3.34 3.51
CA PRO A 58 -0.70 3.11 3.56
C PRO A 58 -0.29 1.74 3.03
N VAL A 59 0.85 1.69 2.36
CA VAL A 59 1.55 0.46 1.99
C VAL A 59 2.70 0.23 2.96
N LEU A 60 2.70 -0.91 3.63
CA LEU A 60 3.57 -1.23 4.74
C LEU A 60 4.62 -2.27 4.38
N PHE A 61 5.85 -2.05 4.81
CA PHE A 61 6.90 -3.07 4.85
C PHE A 61 7.38 -3.22 6.29
N ARG A 62 7.18 -4.40 6.90
CA ARG A 62 7.48 -4.67 8.32
C ARG A 62 6.85 -3.64 9.28
N GLY A 63 5.64 -3.17 8.96
CA GLY A 63 4.91 -2.18 9.76
C GLY A 63 5.31 -0.72 9.53
N MET A 64 6.33 -0.43 8.71
CA MET A 64 6.68 0.93 8.32
C MET A 64 5.98 1.33 7.02
N GLU A 65 5.43 2.53 6.96
CA GLU A 65 4.88 3.11 5.73
C GLU A 65 6.01 3.37 4.72
N VAL A 66 5.91 2.74 3.56
CA VAL A 66 6.87 2.85 2.46
C VAL A 66 6.25 3.34 1.16
N GLY A 67 4.93 3.34 1.09
CA GLY A 67 4.13 3.70 -0.08
C GLY A 67 2.69 4.01 0.29
N THR A 68 1.87 4.27 -0.72
CA THR A 68 0.44 4.57 -0.56
C THR A 68 -0.37 4.07 -1.76
N VAL A 69 -1.66 3.83 -1.55
CA VAL A 69 -2.65 3.62 -2.61
C VAL A 69 -2.90 4.96 -3.30
N THR A 70 -2.78 4.98 -4.63
CA THR A 70 -2.91 6.18 -5.47
C THR A 70 -4.14 6.16 -6.36
N GLY A 71 -4.82 5.01 -6.49
CA GLY A 71 -6.02 4.88 -7.29
C GLY A 71 -6.65 3.50 -7.17
N LEU A 72 -7.93 3.44 -7.46
CA LEU A 72 -8.75 2.23 -7.50
C LEU A 72 -9.54 2.27 -8.80
N SER A 73 -9.53 1.16 -9.53
CA SER A 73 -10.32 1.03 -10.76
C SER A 73 -10.77 -0.42 -10.94
N LEU A 74 -11.86 -0.65 -11.66
CA LEU A 74 -12.23 -2.01 -12.07
C LEU A 74 -11.29 -2.50 -13.19
N GLY A 75 -10.95 -3.78 -13.16
CA GLY A 75 -10.29 -4.45 -14.28
C GLY A 75 -11.15 -4.42 -15.54
N THR A 76 -10.56 -4.66 -16.70
CA THR A 76 -11.28 -4.61 -17.99
C THR A 76 -12.46 -5.58 -18.07
N LEU A 77 -12.39 -6.70 -17.35
CA LEU A 77 -13.46 -7.71 -17.25
C LEU A 77 -14.39 -7.50 -16.04
N SER A 78 -14.14 -6.46 -15.23
CA SER A 78 -14.89 -6.14 -14.00
C SER A 78 -14.94 -7.25 -12.95
N ASP A 79 -14.02 -8.22 -13.01
CA ASP A 79 -13.92 -9.37 -12.10
C ASP A 79 -13.01 -9.09 -10.89
N ARG A 80 -12.23 -8.01 -10.95
CA ARG A 80 -11.26 -7.61 -9.93
C ARG A 80 -11.17 -6.09 -9.84
N VAL A 81 -10.76 -5.60 -8.67
CA VAL A 81 -10.33 -4.22 -8.48
C VAL A 81 -8.82 -4.15 -8.64
N MET A 82 -8.38 -3.19 -9.46
CA MET A 82 -7.00 -2.84 -9.72
C MET A 82 -6.61 -1.72 -8.75
N VAL A 83 -5.77 -2.02 -7.77
CA VAL A 83 -5.30 -1.06 -6.77
C VAL A 83 -3.95 -0.53 -7.20
N ALA A 84 -3.91 0.72 -7.66
CA ALA A 84 -2.68 1.38 -8.07
C ALA A 84 -1.89 1.82 -6.84
N LEU A 85 -0.70 1.26 -6.62
CA LEU A 85 0.19 1.62 -5.52
C LEU A 85 1.36 2.45 -6.01
N ARG A 86 1.91 3.26 -5.11
CA ARG A 86 3.19 3.93 -5.32
C ARG A 86 4.09 3.77 -4.12
N ILE A 87 5.24 3.14 -4.35
CA ILE A 87 6.29 2.92 -3.36
C ILE A 87 7.32 4.02 -3.51
N SER A 88 7.66 4.72 -2.42
CA SER A 88 8.64 5.81 -2.48
C SER A 88 9.98 5.36 -3.05
N ASP A 89 10.66 6.29 -3.72
CA ASP A 89 11.95 6.06 -4.40
C ASP A 89 13.00 5.40 -3.49
N ARG A 90 13.07 5.84 -2.22
CA ARG A 90 13.98 5.28 -1.20
C ARG A 90 13.75 3.81 -0.87
N TYR A 91 12.55 3.28 -1.14
CA TYR A 91 12.13 1.92 -0.77
C TYR A 91 11.79 1.03 -1.97
N GLN A 92 11.87 1.53 -3.21
CA GLN A 92 11.53 0.75 -4.41
C GLN A 92 12.31 -0.58 -4.54
N HIS A 93 13.55 -0.63 -4.03
CA HIS A 93 14.41 -1.83 -4.03
C HIS A 93 13.86 -2.99 -3.17
N LEU A 94 12.88 -2.74 -2.30
CA LEU A 94 12.25 -3.75 -1.47
C LEU A 94 11.27 -4.63 -2.25
N VAL A 95 10.66 -4.08 -3.31
CA VAL A 95 9.69 -4.81 -4.13
C VAL A 95 10.42 -5.65 -5.16
N ARG A 96 10.23 -6.96 -5.07
CA ARG A 96 10.78 -7.96 -5.97
C ARG A 96 9.66 -8.63 -6.74
N ASN A 97 10.00 -9.28 -7.85
CA ASN A 97 9.01 -9.97 -8.69
C ASN A 97 8.23 -11.08 -7.96
N ASN A 98 8.78 -11.61 -6.86
CA ASN A 98 8.14 -12.62 -6.01
C ASN A 98 7.64 -12.04 -4.68
N SER A 99 7.57 -10.71 -4.52
CA SER A 99 6.96 -10.11 -3.33
C SER A 99 5.49 -10.50 -3.24
N VAL A 100 5.05 -10.80 -2.02
CA VAL A 100 3.66 -11.17 -1.72
C VAL A 100 3.01 -10.05 -0.93
N PHE A 101 1.77 -9.72 -1.29
CA PHE A 101 0.99 -8.62 -0.72
C PHE A 101 -0.23 -9.19 -0.01
N TRP A 102 -0.65 -8.60 1.11
CA TRP A 102 -1.86 -8.98 1.85
C TRP A 102 -2.49 -7.74 2.50
N LEU A 103 -3.79 -7.82 2.83
CA LEU A 103 -4.42 -6.80 3.65
C LEU A 103 -3.91 -6.93 5.09
N ALA A 104 -3.26 -5.88 5.60
CA ALA A 104 -2.94 -5.75 7.01
C ALA A 104 -4.13 -5.09 7.71
N SER A 105 -5.02 -5.91 8.25
CA SER A 105 -6.13 -5.46 9.10
C SER A 105 -5.68 -5.36 10.56
N GLY A 106 -6.03 -4.26 11.24
CA GLY A 106 -5.65 -3.99 12.63
C GLY A 106 -6.33 -4.85 13.69
N TYR A 107 -7.02 -5.94 13.30
CA TYR A 107 -7.80 -6.80 14.19
C TYR A 107 -7.32 -8.25 14.11
N SER A 108 -6.11 -8.55 14.62
CA SER A 108 -5.77 -9.92 15.01
C SER A 108 -6.12 -10.10 16.50
N LEU A 109 -7.38 -10.39 16.80
CA LEU A 109 -7.77 -10.88 18.12
C LEU A 109 -7.51 -12.39 18.15
N ASP A 110 -6.30 -12.79 18.55
CA ASP A 110 -6.00 -14.17 18.88
C ASP A 110 -6.73 -14.55 20.19
N PHE A 111 -7.99 -14.97 20.09
CA PHE A 111 -8.72 -15.55 21.21
C PHE A 111 -8.28 -17.00 21.44
N GLY A 112 -7.21 -17.18 22.23
CA GLY A 112 -6.85 -18.49 22.79
C GLY A 112 -7.80 -18.87 23.94
N LEU A 113 -8.39 -20.07 23.89
CA LEU A 113 -9.32 -20.61 24.91
C LEU A 113 -8.66 -21.01 26.25
N THR A 114 -7.42 -20.62 26.49
CA THR A 114 -6.70 -20.90 27.74
C THR A 114 -6.46 -19.59 28.47
N GLY A 115 -7.27 -19.31 29.49
CA GLY A 115 -7.17 -18.10 30.29
C GLY A 115 -5.76 -17.89 30.85
N GLY A 116 -5.15 -16.74 30.55
CA GLY A 116 -3.84 -16.41 31.09
C GLY A 116 -3.18 -15.19 30.44
N VAL A 117 -3.09 -14.12 31.22
CA VAL A 117 -2.31 -12.88 31.01
C VAL A 117 -2.77 -11.98 29.86
N VAL A 118 -3.74 -11.12 30.17
CA VAL A 118 -3.98 -9.90 29.41
C VAL A 118 -2.79 -8.96 29.64
N LYS A 119 -1.79 -9.00 28.76
CA LYS A 119 -0.87 -7.85 28.61
C LYS A 119 -1.68 -6.75 27.94
N THR A 120 -2.38 -5.94 28.74
CA THR A 120 -2.97 -4.68 28.28
C THR A 120 -1.84 -3.68 28.03
N GLY A 121 -1.02 -3.93 27.01
CA GLY A 121 -0.24 -2.85 26.42
C GLY A 121 -1.25 -1.81 25.94
N THR A 122 -1.25 -0.65 26.55
CA THR A 122 -1.84 0.53 25.91
C THR A 122 -1.16 0.66 24.55
N PHE A 123 -1.89 1.09 23.53
CA PHE A 123 -1.39 1.49 22.21
C PHE A 123 -1.55 0.46 21.06
N ASN A 124 -2.45 0.82 20.12
CA ASN A 124 -2.62 0.38 18.72
C ASN A 124 -3.98 -0.22 18.29
N GLN A 125 -5.08 0.10 18.97
CA GLN A 125 -6.44 -0.25 18.52
C GLN A 125 -6.91 0.46 17.22
N PHE A 126 -6.05 1.25 16.57
CA PHE A 126 -6.37 2.00 15.36
C PHE A 126 -5.20 2.02 14.36
N ILE A 127 -4.60 0.87 14.07
CA ILE A 127 -3.83 0.78 12.82
C ILE A 127 -4.87 0.91 11.70
N ARG A 128 -4.85 2.04 10.99
CA ARG A 128 -5.58 2.19 9.72
C ARG A 128 -5.17 1.00 8.86
N GLY A 129 -6.14 0.16 8.49
CA GLY A 129 -5.88 -0.98 7.64
C GLY A 129 -5.06 -0.55 6.42
N GLY A 130 -4.13 -1.39 6.00
CA GLY A 130 -3.20 -1.08 4.92
C GLY A 130 -2.91 -2.30 4.05
N ILE A 131 -2.07 -2.11 3.05
CA ILE A 131 -1.53 -3.23 2.27
C ILE A 131 -0.13 -3.49 2.79
N ALA A 132 0.13 -4.68 3.33
CA ALA A 132 1.47 -5.08 3.71
C ALA A 132 2.09 -5.97 2.64
N PHE A 133 3.42 -5.98 2.57
CA PHE A 133 4.13 -6.92 1.73
C PHE A 133 5.43 -7.42 2.36
N ALA A 134 5.87 -8.57 1.89
CA ALA A 134 7.17 -9.16 2.20
C ALA A 134 7.71 -9.92 0.98
N THR A 135 9.01 -10.16 0.98
CA THR A 135 9.69 -10.92 -0.07
C THR A 135 10.15 -12.24 0.54
N PRO A 136 9.66 -13.40 0.05
CA PRO A 136 10.08 -14.69 0.55
C PRO A 136 11.57 -14.94 0.26
N PRO A 137 12.25 -15.74 1.09
CA PRO A 137 13.66 -16.04 0.90
C PRO A 137 13.85 -16.82 -0.40
N GLY A 138 14.91 -16.52 -1.13
CA GLY A 138 15.24 -17.18 -2.39
C GLY A 138 16.69 -16.93 -2.76
N THR A 139 17.36 -17.97 -3.26
CA THR A 139 18.71 -17.87 -3.81
C THR A 139 18.69 -18.45 -5.24
N PRO A 140 18.86 -17.64 -6.29
CA PRO A 140 19.17 -16.21 -6.26
C PRO A 140 17.98 -15.32 -5.81
N LEU A 141 18.30 -14.09 -5.38
CA LEU A 141 17.28 -13.09 -5.10
C LEU A 141 16.55 -12.70 -6.40
N ALA A 142 15.22 -12.64 -6.35
CA ALA A 142 14.43 -12.23 -7.49
C ALA A 142 14.77 -10.79 -7.94
N PRO A 143 14.64 -10.48 -9.24
CA PRO A 143 14.85 -9.12 -9.74
C PRO A 143 13.93 -8.10 -9.07
N LYS A 144 14.35 -6.82 -9.07
CA LYS A 144 13.49 -5.69 -8.69
C LYS A 144 12.26 -5.66 -9.59
N SER A 145 11.12 -5.30 -9.01
CA SER A 145 9.90 -5.12 -9.78
C SER A 145 10.03 -3.93 -10.73
N GLN A 146 9.37 -4.02 -11.88
CA GLN A 146 9.29 -2.95 -12.87
C GLN A 146 8.03 -2.11 -12.65
N PRO A 147 8.03 -0.83 -13.09
CA PRO A 147 6.82 -0.01 -13.10
C PRO A 147 5.69 -0.70 -13.86
N GLY A 148 4.46 -0.62 -13.32
CA GLY A 148 3.27 -1.24 -13.90
C GLY A 148 3.19 -2.75 -13.71
N LYS A 149 4.08 -3.38 -12.91
CA LYS A 149 3.95 -4.81 -12.58
C LYS A 149 2.66 -5.07 -11.79
N HIS A 150 1.91 -6.09 -12.20
CA HIS A 150 0.75 -6.60 -11.50
C HIS A 150 1.14 -7.68 -10.49
N PHE A 151 0.53 -7.62 -9.31
CA PHE A 151 0.60 -8.61 -8.23
C PHE A 151 -0.81 -9.01 -7.82
N LEU A 152 -0.96 -10.22 -7.30
CA LEU A 152 -2.21 -10.65 -6.66
C LEU A 152 -2.11 -10.44 -5.16
N LEU A 153 -3.19 -9.94 -4.57
CA LEU A 153 -3.33 -9.94 -3.12
C LEU A 153 -3.57 -11.36 -2.63
N GLN A 154 -2.82 -11.76 -1.61
CA GLN A 154 -3.05 -13.00 -0.87
C GLN A 154 -4.25 -12.82 0.06
N GLU A 155 -5.08 -13.86 0.17
CA GLU A 155 -6.26 -13.89 1.03
C GLU A 155 -5.90 -13.73 2.52
N SER A 156 -4.69 -14.17 2.91
CA SER A 156 -4.22 -14.10 4.28
C SER A 156 -2.73 -13.76 4.36
N GLU A 157 -2.35 -13.21 5.51
CA GLU A 157 -0.96 -12.97 5.88
C GLU A 157 -0.17 -14.30 5.90
N PRO A 158 0.97 -14.42 5.17
CA PRO A 158 1.74 -15.65 5.15
C PRO A 158 2.34 -15.97 6.54
N LYS A 159 2.00 -17.11 7.15
CA LYS A 159 2.31 -17.40 8.57
C LYS A 159 3.79 -17.20 8.95
N GLU A 160 4.71 -17.50 8.03
CA GLU A 160 6.15 -17.46 8.25
C GLU A 160 6.82 -16.14 7.82
N TRP A 161 6.09 -15.12 7.35
CA TRP A 161 6.71 -13.93 6.76
C TRP A 161 7.65 -13.19 7.73
N ARG A 162 7.36 -13.26 9.04
CA ARG A 162 8.18 -12.65 10.11
C ARG A 162 9.55 -13.32 10.26
N THR A 163 9.68 -14.60 9.90
CA THR A 163 10.92 -15.37 10.04
C THR A 163 11.77 -15.36 8.77
N TRP A 164 11.22 -14.94 7.62
CA TRP A 164 11.92 -14.94 6.34
C TRP A 164 13.24 -14.18 6.33
N GLY A 165 13.30 -13.02 6.98
CA GLY A 165 14.57 -12.29 7.15
C GLY A 165 15.29 -11.92 5.84
N THR A 166 14.62 -11.98 4.68
CA THR A 166 15.23 -11.85 3.35
C THR A 166 16.06 -10.58 3.23
N ALA A 167 17.34 -10.74 2.84
CA ALA A 167 18.23 -9.62 2.59
C ALA A 167 17.89 -8.94 1.25
N LEU A 168 17.55 -7.65 1.31
CA LEU A 168 17.15 -6.85 0.14
C LEU A 168 18.10 -5.65 -0.01
N PRO A 169 19.28 -5.85 -0.63
CA PRO A 169 20.21 -4.76 -0.86
C PRO A 169 19.64 -3.73 -1.84
N ARG A 170 20.11 -2.48 -1.72
CA ARG A 170 19.79 -1.38 -2.62
C ARG A 170 20.35 -1.61 -4.01
#